data_AF-A0A9X3YQX7-F1
#
_entry.id   AF-A0A9X3YQX7-F1
#
_cell.length_a   1.000
_cell.length_b   1.000
_cell.length_c   1.000
_cell.angle_alpha   90.00
_cell.angle_beta   90.00
_cell.angle_gamma   90.00
#
_symmetry.space_group_name_H-M   'P 1'
#
loop_
_entity.id
_entity.type
_entity.pdbx_description
1 polymer ?
#
loop_
_entity_poly.entity_id
_entity_poly.type
_entity_poly.pdbx_seq_one_letter_code
_entity_poly.pdbx_strand_id
1 'polypeptide(L)'
;MLASLLIAAAFAAEPPSEEMNAAAAYIQSNYLPVIFDACKQHAPLRAPEYEQALERWNKANKKVVAYGEKVSRAQAQAQGMQLEAMIAQSLADLRNDMSGKTPEEMDAGCANALRSAWAESQPK
;
A
#
# COMPACT_ATOMS: atom_id res chain seq x y z
N MET A 1 -16.03 -33.97 -0.60
CA MET A 1 -14.96 -32.99 -0.26
C MET A 1 -13.83 -33.18 -1.26
N LEU A 2 -13.87 -32.47 -2.39
CA LEU A 2 -12.88 -32.54 -3.48
C LEU A 2 -13.05 -31.27 -4.35
N ALA A 3 -12.74 -30.10 -3.79
CA ALA A 3 -12.86 -28.82 -4.49
C ALA A 3 -11.87 -27.75 -3.98
N SER A 4 -10.68 -28.15 -3.52
CA SER A 4 -9.76 -27.24 -2.81
C SER A 4 -8.34 -27.18 -3.40
N LEU A 5 -8.12 -27.58 -4.65
CA LEU A 5 -6.75 -27.77 -5.16
C LEU A 5 -6.48 -27.31 -6.61
N LEU A 6 -7.20 -26.30 -7.13
CA LEU A 6 -6.96 -25.80 -8.50
C LEU A 6 -7.06 -24.27 -8.65
N ILE A 7 -6.46 -23.49 -7.75
CA ILE A 7 -6.17 -22.06 -8.01
C ILE A 7 -4.76 -21.69 -7.49
N ALA A 8 -3.76 -22.53 -7.75
CA ALA A 8 -2.37 -22.24 -7.42
C ALA A 8 -1.41 -22.28 -8.63
N ALA A 9 -1.91 -22.54 -9.84
CA ALA A 9 -1.07 -22.75 -11.02
C ALA A 9 -1.37 -21.84 -12.23
N ALA A 10 -2.34 -20.92 -12.15
CA ALA A 10 -2.73 -20.07 -13.29
C ALA A 10 -2.28 -18.59 -13.17
N PHE A 11 -1.74 -18.16 -12.04
CA PHE A 11 -1.32 -16.76 -11.81
C PHE A 11 0.20 -16.58 -11.65
N ALA A 12 1.00 -17.58 -12.05
CA ALA A 12 2.46 -17.55 -11.91
C ALA A 12 3.21 -17.12 -13.19
N ALA A 13 2.52 -16.65 -14.24
CA ALA A 13 3.13 -16.56 -15.58
C ALA A 13 3.26 -15.16 -16.19
N GLU A 14 2.61 -14.12 -15.65
CA GLU A 14 2.78 -12.77 -16.19
C GLU A 14 3.17 -11.79 -15.08
N PRO A 15 4.27 -11.02 -15.27
CA PRO A 15 4.55 -9.92 -14.37
C PRO A 15 3.35 -8.96 -14.42
N PRO A 16 2.94 -8.36 -13.28
CA PRO A 16 1.87 -7.39 -13.26
C PRO A 16 2.12 -6.31 -14.31
N SER A 17 1.07 -5.93 -15.05
CA SER A 17 1.18 -4.92 -16.10
C SER A 17 1.71 -3.60 -15.51
N GLU A 18 2.30 -2.76 -16.36
CA GLU A 18 2.77 -1.44 -15.94
C GLU A 18 1.64 -0.63 -15.28
N GLU A 19 0.42 -0.74 -15.80
CA GLU A 19 -0.79 -0.12 -15.25
C GLU A 19 -1.17 -0.67 -13.87
N MET A 20 -1.10 -1.99 -13.68
CA MET A 20 -1.36 -2.61 -12.37
C MET A 20 -0.33 -2.17 -11.33
N ASN A 21 0.95 -2.14 -11.70
CA ASN A 21 2.02 -1.67 -10.82
C ASN A 21 1.84 -0.19 -10.45
N ALA A 22 1.44 0.64 -11.43
CA ALA A 22 1.19 2.05 -11.19
C ALA A 22 -0.02 2.28 -10.29
N ALA A 23 -1.14 1.59 -10.54
CA ALA A 23 -2.32 1.64 -9.68
C ALA A 23 -2.01 1.21 -8.24
N ALA A 24 -1.22 0.14 -8.07
CA ALA A 24 -0.76 -0.30 -6.75
C ALA A 24 0.09 0.76 -6.04
N ALA A 25 1.04 1.39 -6.74
CA ALA A 25 1.83 2.48 -6.18
C ALA A 25 0.95 3.69 -5.77
N TYR A 26 -0.05 4.03 -6.57
CA TYR A 26 -1.01 5.09 -6.21
C TYR A 26 -1.79 4.74 -4.94
N ILE A 27 -2.30 3.50 -4.82
CA ILE A 27 -2.95 3.04 -3.58
C ILE A 27 -1.97 3.13 -2.40
N GLN A 28 -0.76 2.57 -2.52
CA GLN A 28 0.25 2.63 -1.46
C GLN A 28 0.57 4.06 -1.01
N SER A 29 0.59 5.03 -1.93
CA SER A 29 0.84 6.44 -1.59
C SER A 29 -0.21 7.04 -0.64
N ASN A 30 -1.42 6.48 -0.61
CA ASN A 30 -2.49 6.87 0.31
C ASN A 30 -2.41 6.12 1.65
N TYR A 31 -1.95 4.87 1.64
CA TYR A 31 -1.97 3.98 2.82
C TYR A 31 -0.71 4.09 3.67
N LEU A 32 0.47 4.21 3.04
CA LEU A 32 1.76 4.29 3.75
C LEU A 32 1.79 5.41 4.80
N PRO A 33 1.30 6.64 4.53
CA PRO A 33 1.24 7.69 5.55
C PRO A 33 0.42 7.27 6.78
N VAL A 34 -0.73 6.65 6.57
CA VAL A 34 -1.62 6.20 7.67
C VAL A 34 -0.97 5.08 8.49
N ILE A 35 -0.34 4.11 7.81
CA ILE A 35 0.38 3.03 8.48
C ILE A 35 1.53 3.60 9.30
N PHE A 36 2.33 4.50 8.73
CA PHE A 36 3.48 5.08 9.42
C PHE A 36 3.08 6.01 10.56
N ASP A 37 1.96 6.73 10.46
CA ASP A 37 1.43 7.49 11.58
C ASP A 37 1.04 6.59 12.77
N ALA A 38 0.39 5.46 12.51
CA ALA A 38 0.10 4.47 13.55
C ALA A 38 1.39 3.85 14.12
N CYS A 39 2.36 3.52 13.26
CA CYS A 39 3.65 2.97 13.71
C CYS A 39 4.48 3.96 14.54
N LYS A 40 4.40 5.26 14.25
CA LYS A 40 5.03 6.30 15.07
C LYS A 40 4.42 6.39 16.47
N GLN A 41 3.10 6.21 16.58
CA GLN A 41 2.43 6.19 17.89
C GLN A 41 2.78 4.93 18.68
N HIS A 42 2.88 3.78 18.00
CA HIS A 42 3.24 2.50 18.60
C HIS A 42 4.72 2.44 19.03
N ALA A 43 5.64 2.91 18.19
CA ALA A 43 7.09 2.90 18.43
C ALA A 43 7.72 4.30 18.21
N PRO A 44 7.52 5.27 19.13
CA PRO A 44 7.97 6.66 18.95
C PRO A 44 9.47 6.82 18.73
N LEU A 45 10.28 5.94 19.34
CA LEU A 45 11.75 5.97 19.18
C LEU A 45 12.21 5.69 17.74
N ARG A 46 11.35 5.08 16.91
CA ARG A 46 11.60 4.79 15.50
C ARG A 46 10.96 5.80 14.55
N ALA A 47 10.33 6.86 15.07
CA ALA A 47 9.63 7.84 14.24
C ALA A 47 10.46 8.42 13.09
N PRO A 48 11.76 8.77 13.28
CA PRO A 48 12.61 9.24 12.19
C PRO A 48 12.81 8.21 11.07
N GLU A 49 12.80 6.91 11.38
CA GLU A 49 12.94 5.85 10.37
C GLU A 49 11.72 5.80 9.44
N TYR A 50 10.51 5.91 10.00
CA TYR A 50 9.27 5.91 9.23
C TYR A 50 9.18 7.16 8.34
N GLU A 51 9.51 8.33 8.88
CA GLU A 51 9.52 9.58 8.11
C GLU A 51 10.51 9.52 6.95
N GLN A 52 11.74 9.05 7.20
CA GLN A 52 12.76 8.93 6.17
C GLN A 52 12.37 7.90 5.09
N ALA A 53 11.79 6.77 5.49
CA ALA A 53 11.33 5.76 4.55
C ALA A 53 10.21 6.31 3.64
N LEU A 54 9.25 7.05 4.20
CA LEU A 54 8.17 7.65 3.43
C LEU A 54 8.68 8.72 2.47
N GLU A 55 9.60 9.59 2.91
CA GLU A 55 10.20 10.62 2.06
C GLU A 55 10.90 9.98 0.85
N ARG A 56 11.73 8.95 1.10
CA ARG A 56 12.45 8.25 0.03
C ARG A 56 11.51 7.52 -0.91
N TRP A 57 10.51 6.83 -0.38
CA TRP A 57 9.53 6.13 -1.18
C TRP A 57 8.76 7.10 -2.08
N ASN A 58 8.30 8.23 -1.54
CA ASN A 58 7.61 9.28 -2.30
C ASN A 58 8.51 9.85 -3.41
N LYS A 59 9.79 10.08 -3.11
CA LYS A 59 10.76 10.59 -4.09
C LYS A 59 11.00 9.59 -5.23
N ALA A 60 11.19 8.32 -4.90
CA ALA A 60 11.44 7.26 -5.87
C ALA A 60 10.22 6.97 -6.77
N ASN A 61 9.02 7.00 -6.18
CA ASN A 61 7.80 6.57 -6.85
C ASN A 61 6.96 7.71 -7.44
N LYS A 62 7.38 8.98 -7.31
CA LYS A 62 6.62 10.17 -7.75
C LYS A 62 5.99 10.05 -9.14
N LYS A 63 6.76 9.58 -10.15
CA LYS A 63 6.25 9.42 -11.53
C LYS A 63 5.23 8.29 -11.66
N VAL A 64 5.52 7.16 -11.00
CA VAL A 64 4.68 5.96 -11.04
C VAL A 64 3.35 6.21 -10.32
N VAL A 65 3.37 6.91 -9.19
CA VAL A 65 2.16 7.35 -8.46
C VAL A 65 1.30 8.26 -9.32
N ALA A 66 1.90 9.26 -9.99
CA ALA A 66 1.15 10.17 -10.86
C ALA A 66 0.53 9.45 -12.08
N TYR A 67 1.20 8.43 -12.60
CA TYR A 67 0.62 7.58 -13.65
C TYR A 67 -0.50 6.70 -13.09
N GLY A 68 -0.28 6.08 -11.94
CA GLY A 68 -1.25 5.25 -11.23
C GLY A 68 -2.55 5.98 -10.91
N GLU A 69 -2.46 7.24 -10.47
CA GLU A 69 -3.64 8.08 -10.23
C GLU A 69 -4.49 8.20 -11.50
N LYS A 70 -3.88 8.50 -12.65
CA LYS A 70 -4.60 8.62 -13.94
C LYS A 70 -5.28 7.30 -14.32
N VAL A 71 -4.57 6.18 -14.18
CA VAL A 71 -5.10 4.84 -14.46
C VAL A 71 -6.28 4.54 -13.54
N SER A 72 -6.13 4.70 -12.22
CA SER A 72 -7.19 4.43 -11.25
C SER A 72 -8.40 5.33 -11.44
N ARG A 73 -8.22 6.61 -11.79
CA ARG A 73 -9.32 7.54 -12.10
C ARG A 73 -10.10 7.09 -13.34
N ALA A 74 -9.39 6.75 -14.41
CA ALA A 74 -10.02 6.28 -15.64
C ALA A 74 -10.81 4.98 -15.41
N GLN A 75 -10.24 4.04 -14.64
CA GLN A 75 -10.92 2.78 -14.29
C GLN A 75 -12.16 3.00 -13.42
N ALA A 76 -12.07 3.85 -12.39
CA ALA A 76 -13.21 4.17 -11.55
C ALA A 76 -14.34 4.84 -12.36
N GLN A 77 -14.00 5.79 -13.22
CA GLN A 77 -14.95 6.47 -14.10
C GLN A 77 -15.64 5.49 -15.05
N ALA A 78 -14.89 4.56 -15.67
CA ALA A 78 -15.44 3.55 -16.56
C ALA A 78 -16.44 2.61 -15.86
N GLN A 79 -16.32 2.46 -14.54
CA GLN A 79 -17.19 1.62 -13.70
C GLN A 79 -18.28 2.43 -12.98
N GLY A 80 -18.37 3.75 -13.21
CA GLY A 80 -19.33 4.62 -12.52
C GLY A 80 -19.07 4.79 -11.02
N MET A 81 -17.83 4.55 -10.58
CA MET A 81 -17.42 4.65 -9.18
C MET A 81 -16.73 6.00 -8.87
N GLN A 82 -16.78 6.40 -7.60
CA GLN A 82 -16.05 7.58 -7.10
C GLN A 82 -14.76 7.14 -6.40
N LEU A 83 -13.63 7.27 -7.08
CA LEU A 83 -12.31 6.81 -6.59
C LEU A 83 -11.97 7.39 -5.21
N GLU A 84 -12.21 8.69 -5.01
CA GLU A 84 -11.96 9.39 -3.75
C GLU A 84 -12.76 8.82 -2.60
N ALA A 85 -14.03 8.48 -2.83
CA ALA A 85 -14.88 7.88 -1.81
C ALA A 85 -14.38 6.47 -1.44
N MET A 86 -13.93 5.69 -2.44
CA MET A 86 -13.35 4.36 -2.21
C MET A 86 -12.06 4.45 -1.39
N ILE A 87 -11.17 5.40 -1.71
CA ILE A 87 -9.93 5.62 -0.96
C ILE A 87 -10.27 6.08 0.46
N ALA A 88 -11.15 7.06 0.62
CA ALA A 88 -11.54 7.58 1.93
C ALA A 88 -12.11 6.47 2.84
N GLN A 89 -13.01 5.64 2.31
CA GLN A 89 -13.57 4.50 3.04
C GLN A 89 -12.47 3.51 3.43
N SER A 90 -11.62 3.13 2.49
CA SER A 90 -10.56 2.16 2.76
C SER A 90 -9.53 2.66 3.77
N LEU A 91 -9.25 3.97 3.79
CA LEU A 91 -8.38 4.59 4.80
C LEU A 91 -9.05 4.65 6.18
N ALA A 92 -10.38 4.78 6.25
CA ALA A 92 -11.10 4.67 7.52
C ALA A 92 -11.03 3.23 8.04
N ASP A 93 -11.26 2.24 7.17
CA ASP A 93 -11.19 0.82 7.51
C ASP A 93 -9.78 0.43 7.97
N LEU A 94 -8.74 0.91 7.28
CA LEU A 94 -7.35 0.71 7.68
C LEU A 94 -7.07 1.27 9.09
N ARG A 95 -7.53 2.49 9.39
CA ARG A 95 -7.34 3.09 10.73
C ARG A 95 -8.01 2.26 11.81
N ASN A 96 -9.23 1.78 11.54
CA ASN A 96 -9.97 0.92 12.46
C ASN A 96 -9.24 -0.42 12.67
N ASP A 97 -8.78 -1.07 11.59
CA ASP A 97 -8.00 -2.31 11.65
C ASP A 97 -6.73 -2.12 12.50
N MET A 98 -5.95 -1.08 12.22
CA MET A 98 -4.73 -0.76 12.98
C MET A 98 -5.00 -0.51 14.47
N SER A 99 -6.12 0.12 14.82
CA SER A 99 -6.50 0.34 16.22
C SER A 99 -6.88 -0.94 16.97
N GLY A 100 -7.30 -1.98 16.24
CA GLY A 100 -7.69 -3.28 16.80
C GLY A 100 -6.53 -4.28 16.93
N LYS A 101 -5.33 -3.95 16.43
CA LYS A 101 -4.18 -4.87 16.45
C LYS A 101 -3.57 -4.97 17.84
N THR A 102 -3.10 -6.17 18.17
CA THR A 102 -2.24 -6.39 19.33
C THR A 102 -0.87 -5.72 19.13
N PRO A 103 -0.12 -5.45 20.21
CA PRO A 103 1.24 -4.90 20.11
C PRO A 103 2.17 -5.73 19.21
N GLU A 104 2.06 -7.06 19.26
CA GLU A 104 2.90 -7.98 18.48
C GLU A 104 2.57 -7.90 16.97
N GLU A 105 1.29 -7.81 16.62
CA GLU A 105 0.84 -7.60 15.24
C GLU A 105 1.25 -6.23 14.72
N MET A 106 1.19 -5.20 15.58
CA MET A 106 1.69 -3.86 15.26
C MET A 106 3.20 -3.87 14.99
N ASP A 107 3.99 -4.53 15.84
CA ASP A 107 5.44 -4.65 15.63
C ASP A 107 5.77 -5.33 14.30
N ALA A 108 5.13 -6.46 14.02
CA ALA A 108 5.33 -7.19 12.77
C ALA A 108 4.90 -6.37 11.54
N GLY A 109 3.72 -5.72 11.61
CA GLY A 109 3.18 -4.88 10.56
C GLY A 109 4.07 -3.68 10.26
N CYS A 110 4.52 -2.97 11.31
CA CYS A 110 5.39 -1.81 11.18
C CYS A 110 6.79 -2.17 10.66
N ALA A 111 7.36 -3.30 11.09
CA ALA A 111 8.63 -3.79 10.56
C ALA A 111 8.51 -4.18 9.09
N ASN A 112 7.39 -4.80 8.69
CA ASN A 112 7.14 -5.15 7.29
C ASN A 112 6.94 -3.91 6.42
N ALA A 113 6.08 -2.98 6.83
CA ALA A 113 5.81 -1.74 6.09
C ALA A 113 7.07 -0.92 5.86
N LEU A 114 7.92 -0.79 6.89
CA LEU A 114 9.21 -0.11 6.77
C LEU A 114 10.10 -0.81 5.72
N ARG A 115 10.25 -2.13 5.81
CA ARG A 115 11.08 -2.92 4.87
C ARG A 115 10.60 -2.80 3.43
N SER A 116 9.28 -2.88 3.20
CA SER A 116 8.69 -2.73 1.87
C SER A 116 8.95 -1.34 1.29
N ALA A 117 8.72 -0.28 2.07
CA ALA A 117 8.98 1.09 1.64
C ALA A 117 10.46 1.29 1.24
N TRP A 118 11.40 0.69 1.97
CA TRP A 118 12.83 0.73 1.64
C TRP A 118 13.19 -0.05 0.37
N ALA A 119 12.63 -1.23 0.19
CA ALA A 119 12.88 -2.07 -0.98
C ALA A 119 12.34 -1.41 -2.26
N GLU A 120 11.15 -0.82 -2.18
CA GLU A 120 10.49 -0.14 -3.31
C GLU A 120 11.07 1.26 -3.61
N SER A 121 11.96 1.76 -2.75
CA SER A 121 12.69 3.02 -2.97
C SER A 121 13.99 2.85 -3.74
N GLN A 122 14.43 1.62 -4.02
CA GLN A 122 15.68 1.37 -4.74
C GLN A 122 15.54 1.69 -6.23
N PRO A 123 16.55 2.30 -6.87
CA PRO A 123 16.53 2.52 -8.32
C PRO A 123 16.42 1.18 -9.06
N LYS A 124 15.49 1.10 -10.03
CA LYS A 124 15.31 -0.04 -10.93
C LYS A 124 16.28 0.03 -12.11
#